data_AF-A0A524C692-F1
#
_entry.id   AF-A0A524C692-F1
#
_cell.length_a   1.000
_cell.length_b   1.000
_cell.length_c   1.000
_cell.angle_alpha   90.00
_cell.angle_beta   90.00
_cell.angle_gamma   90.00
#
_symmetry.space_group_name_H-M   'P 1'
#
loop_
_entity.id
_entity.type
_entity.pdbx_description
1 polymer ?
#
loop_
_entity_poly.entity_id
_entity_poly.type
_entity_poly.pdbx_seq_one_letter_code
_entity_poly.pdbx_strand_id
1 'polypeptide(L)'
;MSTEIKTLLTDIEHLEKNFDEYIQAFHKNSESVIQNIRNTWKMIKIEQDEVTKHEQTINNQNSEITKLKITLEDLTKKVENLKSINEELMSKNTELNSTNERLSNEFTAPSMELEEILSKLKTLNQKITNLENENNDLEQKKLNNENQESKLRTLYTEDKMEELDQKLHILRRNNFFTSFLIENSDVEIPEVDIIATIMSQGSCDLDELKKLLDVPPIMAVRTIKQLAVKGIIKLDEDTNIVTL
;
A
#
# COMPACT_ATOMS: atom_id res chain seq x y z
N MET A 1 23.66 -79.78 -147.33
CA MET A 1 23.27 -78.62 -146.49
C MET A 1 24.52 -77.83 -146.19
N SER A 2 24.56 -76.54 -146.54
CA SER A 2 25.75 -75.66 -146.45
C SER A 2 26.27 -75.58 -145.02
N THR A 3 27.59 -75.60 -144.85
CA THR A 3 28.31 -75.40 -143.58
C THR A 3 27.86 -74.14 -142.85
N GLU A 4 27.44 -73.12 -143.61
CA GLU A 4 26.89 -71.84 -143.12
C GLU A 4 25.56 -71.99 -142.38
N ILE A 5 24.71 -72.97 -142.76
CA ILE A 5 23.43 -73.21 -142.09
C ILE A 5 23.66 -73.83 -140.70
N LYS A 6 24.70 -74.67 -140.55
CA LYS A 6 25.05 -75.28 -139.26
C LYS A 6 25.61 -74.25 -138.29
N THR A 7 26.50 -73.36 -138.75
CA THR A 7 27.03 -72.27 -137.92
C THR A 7 25.91 -71.32 -137.49
N LEU A 8 24.99 -70.99 -138.40
CA LEU A 8 23.86 -70.11 -138.10
C LEU A 8 22.90 -70.75 -137.09
N LEU A 9 22.68 -72.06 -137.14
CA LEU A 9 21.93 -72.79 -136.11
C LEU A 9 22.63 -72.74 -134.74
N THR A 10 23.95 -72.95 -134.70
CA THR A 10 24.73 -72.88 -133.45
C THR A 10 24.72 -71.48 -132.85
N ASP A 11 24.77 -70.43 -133.68
CA ASP A 11 24.67 -69.04 -133.22
C ASP A 11 23.27 -68.73 -132.65
N ILE A 12 22.21 -69.28 -133.25
CA ILE A 12 20.83 -69.18 -132.73
C ILE A 12 20.73 -69.89 -131.37
N GLU A 13 21.22 -71.13 -131.25
CA GLU A 13 21.21 -71.87 -129.98
C GLU A 13 22.00 -71.14 -128.88
N HIS A 14 23.14 -70.53 -129.23
CA HIS A 14 23.93 -69.72 -128.29
C HIS A 14 23.19 -68.45 -127.88
N LEU A 15 22.50 -67.78 -128.81
CA LEU A 15 21.68 -66.61 -128.52
C LEU A 15 20.50 -66.95 -127.60
N GLU A 16 19.79 -68.05 -127.86
CA GLU A 16 18.70 -68.55 -127.01
C GLU A 16 19.19 -68.80 -125.59
N LYS A 17 20.32 -69.51 -125.44
CA LYS A 17 20.93 -69.75 -124.13
C LYS A 17 21.31 -68.47 -123.42
N ASN A 18 21.95 -67.53 -124.11
CA ASN A 18 22.35 -66.24 -123.53
C ASN A 18 21.11 -65.41 -123.12
N PHE A 19 20.02 -65.49 -123.89
CA PHE A 19 18.77 -64.82 -123.58
C PHE A 19 18.06 -65.45 -122.37
N ASP A 20 18.07 -66.78 -122.26
CA ASP A 20 17.55 -67.50 -121.08
C ASP A 20 18.36 -67.16 -119.82
N GLU A 21 19.69 -67.14 -119.91
CA GLU A 21 20.58 -66.72 -118.81
C GLU A 21 20.30 -65.26 -118.41
N TYR A 22 20.10 -64.37 -119.38
CA TYR A 22 19.72 -62.97 -119.13
C TYR A 22 18.36 -62.87 -118.42
N ILE A 23 17.34 -63.59 -118.90
CA ILE A 23 16.00 -63.61 -118.29
C ILE A 23 16.08 -64.13 -116.85
N GLN A 24 16.82 -65.21 -116.61
CA GLN A 24 16.99 -65.76 -115.27
C GLN A 24 17.72 -64.80 -114.34
N ALA A 25 18.80 -64.15 -114.82
CA ALA A 25 19.52 -63.13 -114.07
C ALA A 25 18.63 -61.91 -113.75
N PHE A 26 17.84 -61.47 -114.74
CA PHE A 26 16.87 -60.38 -114.57
C PHE A 26 15.80 -60.72 -113.53
N HIS A 27 15.20 -61.91 -113.60
CA HIS A 27 14.21 -62.35 -112.60
C HIS A 27 14.81 -62.44 -111.20
N LYS A 28 16.01 -63.02 -111.05
CA LYS A 28 16.69 -63.11 -109.76
C LYS A 28 17.00 -61.73 -109.18
N ASN A 29 17.47 -60.80 -110.02
CA ASN A 29 17.76 -59.43 -109.59
C ASN A 29 16.45 -58.70 -109.21
N SER A 30 15.40 -58.85 -110.02
CA SER A 30 14.08 -58.26 -109.74
C SER A 30 13.51 -58.76 -108.42
N GLU A 31 13.56 -60.06 -108.13
CA GLU A 31 13.09 -60.61 -106.86
C GLU A 31 13.92 -60.10 -105.67
N SER A 32 15.23 -59.97 -105.85
CA SER A 32 16.11 -59.37 -104.83
C SER A 32 15.74 -57.91 -104.54
N VAL A 33 15.46 -57.12 -105.58
CA VAL A 33 15.04 -55.72 -105.45
C VAL A 33 13.67 -55.63 -104.75
N ILE A 34 12.71 -56.45 -105.15
CA ILE A 34 11.39 -56.52 -104.53
C ILE A 34 11.51 -56.87 -103.05
N GLN A 35 12.35 -57.85 -102.71
CA GLN A 35 12.56 -58.25 -101.32
C GLN A 35 13.21 -57.14 -100.49
N ASN A 36 14.19 -56.42 -101.05
CA ASN A 36 14.79 -55.26 -100.41
C ASN A 36 13.75 -54.15 -100.16
N ILE A 37 12.92 -53.83 -101.16
CA ILE A 37 11.84 -52.84 -101.02
C ILE A 37 10.84 -53.26 -99.93
N ARG A 38 10.44 -54.54 -99.87
CA ARG A 38 9.57 -55.05 -98.80
C ARG A 38 10.20 -54.89 -97.42
N ASN A 39 11.49 -55.16 -97.29
CA ASN A 39 12.21 -55.02 -96.03
C ASN A 39 12.30 -53.55 -95.60
N THR A 40 12.68 -52.66 -96.52
CA THR A 40 12.72 -51.20 -96.27
C THR A 40 11.34 -50.66 -95.88
N TRP A 41 10.27 -51.11 -96.54
CA TRP A 41 8.91 -50.72 -96.20
C TRP A 41 8.51 -51.15 -94.78
N LYS A 42 8.90 -52.35 -94.34
CA LYS A 42 8.67 -52.79 -92.96
C LYS A 42 9.41 -51.92 -91.96
N MET A 43 10.65 -51.53 -92.26
CA MET A 43 11.43 -50.65 -91.38
C MET A 43 10.80 -49.26 -91.30
N ILE A 44 10.42 -48.66 -92.43
CA ILE A 44 9.72 -47.36 -92.48
C ILE A 44 8.43 -47.41 -91.65
N LYS A 45 7.68 -48.52 -91.71
CA LYS A 45 6.47 -48.66 -90.91
C LYS A 45 6.75 -48.69 -89.40
N ILE A 46 7.82 -49.38 -88.98
CA ILE A 46 8.24 -49.41 -87.57
C ILE A 46 8.67 -48.01 -87.11
N GLU A 47 9.49 -47.31 -87.91
CA GLU A 47 9.90 -45.94 -87.61
C GLU A 47 8.71 -44.99 -87.52
N GLN A 48 7.71 -45.13 -88.40
CA GLN A 48 6.48 -44.35 -88.33
C GLN A 48 5.70 -44.61 -87.03
N ASP A 49 5.57 -45.87 -86.62
CA ASP A 49 4.92 -46.24 -85.36
C ASP A 49 5.69 -45.68 -84.14
N GLU A 50 7.02 -45.62 -84.22
CA GLU A 50 7.83 -44.97 -83.18
C GLU A 50 7.66 -43.46 -83.17
N VAL A 51 7.66 -42.80 -84.33
CA VAL A 51 7.42 -41.35 -84.44
C VAL A 51 6.08 -40.97 -83.82
N THR A 52 5.01 -41.71 -84.12
CA THR A 52 3.68 -41.43 -83.55
C THR A 52 3.65 -41.59 -82.03
N LYS A 53 4.37 -42.57 -81.47
CA LYS A 53 4.53 -42.71 -80.01
C LYS A 53 5.29 -41.54 -79.38
N HIS A 54 6.37 -41.08 -80.04
CA HIS A 54 7.12 -39.91 -79.57
C HIS A 54 6.25 -38.64 -79.63
N GLU A 55 5.48 -38.43 -80.70
CA GLU A 55 4.55 -37.31 -80.82
C GLU A 55 3.50 -37.30 -79.70
N GLN A 56 2.91 -38.45 -79.38
CA GLN A 56 1.97 -38.58 -78.25
C GLN A 56 2.64 -38.24 -76.92
N THR A 57 3.87 -38.69 -76.71
CA THR A 57 4.64 -38.40 -75.49
C THR A 57 4.93 -36.90 -75.38
N ILE A 58 5.36 -36.27 -76.47
CA ILE A 58 5.60 -34.82 -76.53
C ILE A 58 4.32 -34.04 -76.21
N ASN A 59 3.18 -34.44 -76.77
CA ASN A 59 1.90 -33.78 -76.49
C ASN A 59 1.49 -33.90 -75.02
N ASN A 60 1.67 -35.08 -74.41
CA ASN A 60 1.41 -35.27 -73.00
C ASN A 60 2.31 -34.39 -72.12
N GLN A 61 3.62 -34.36 -72.40
CA GLN A 61 4.58 -33.52 -71.69
C GLN A 61 4.26 -32.03 -71.83
N ASN A 62 3.89 -31.56 -73.03
CA ASN A 62 3.48 -30.17 -73.26
C ASN A 62 2.23 -29.80 -72.45
N SER A 63 1.28 -30.73 -72.31
CA SER A 63 0.10 -30.52 -71.48
C SER A 63 0.45 -30.39 -69.99
N GLU A 64 1.38 -31.21 -69.49
CA GLU A 64 1.87 -31.14 -68.10
C GLU A 64 2.65 -29.85 -67.84
N ILE A 65 3.53 -29.44 -68.76
CA ILE A 65 4.25 -28.16 -68.69
C ILE A 65 3.27 -27.00 -68.59
N THR A 66 2.17 -27.03 -69.36
CA THR A 66 1.15 -25.99 -69.33
C THR A 66 0.44 -25.95 -67.98
N LYS A 67 0.08 -27.11 -67.41
CA LYS A 67 -0.50 -27.19 -66.05
C LYS A 67 0.46 -26.64 -65.00
N LEU A 68 1.73 -27.05 -65.06
CA LEU A 68 2.77 -26.59 -64.13
C LEU A 68 2.96 -25.08 -64.20
N LYS A 69 2.95 -24.48 -65.41
CA LYS A 69 3.02 -23.03 -65.59
C LYS A 69 1.85 -22.30 -64.93
N ILE A 70 0.62 -22.80 -65.10
CA ILE A 70 -0.57 -22.23 -64.47
C ILE A 70 -0.43 -22.30 -62.93
N THR A 71 -0.02 -23.44 -62.39
CA THR A 71 0.17 -23.58 -60.93
C THR A 71 1.28 -22.68 -60.40
N LEU A 72 2.36 -22.48 -61.16
CA LEU A 72 3.45 -21.58 -60.79
C LEU A 72 2.97 -20.13 -60.73
N GLU A 73 2.15 -19.70 -61.69
CA GLU A 73 1.57 -18.36 -61.70
C GLU A 73 0.63 -18.12 -60.52
N ASP A 74 -0.23 -19.09 -60.18
CA ASP A 74 -1.10 -19.02 -59.00
C ASP A 74 -0.31 -18.94 -57.69
N LEU A 75 0.73 -19.77 -57.54
CA LEU A 75 1.62 -19.72 -56.38
C LEU A 75 2.37 -18.40 -56.30
N THR A 76 2.81 -17.84 -57.42
CA THR A 76 3.49 -16.53 -57.46
C THR A 76 2.55 -15.43 -56.97
N LYS A 77 1.29 -15.42 -57.41
CA LYS A 77 0.28 -14.47 -56.92
C LYS A 77 0.02 -14.61 -55.42
N LYS A 78 -0.05 -15.84 -54.91
CA LYS A 78 -0.20 -16.10 -53.47
C LYS A 78 1.00 -15.58 -52.67
N VAL A 79 2.22 -15.79 -53.16
CA VAL A 79 3.44 -15.28 -52.51
C VAL A 79 3.43 -13.76 -52.45
N GLU A 80 3.07 -13.08 -53.53
CA GLU A 80 3.01 -11.61 -53.55
C GLU A 80 1.95 -11.06 -52.59
N ASN A 81 0.77 -11.69 -52.53
CA ASN A 81 -0.28 -11.33 -51.57
C ASN A 81 0.19 -11.52 -50.12
N LEU A 82 0.85 -12.65 -49.82
CA LEU A 82 1.40 -12.90 -48.48
C LEU A 82 2.49 -11.90 -48.11
N LYS A 83 3.30 -11.49 -49.07
CA LYS A 83 4.33 -10.46 -48.87
C LYS A 83 3.69 -9.12 -48.53
N SER A 84 2.66 -8.70 -49.25
CA SER A 84 1.91 -7.47 -48.96
C SER A 84 1.26 -7.50 -47.57
N ILE A 85 0.64 -8.63 -47.18
CA ILE A 85 0.08 -8.79 -45.83
C ILE A 85 1.17 -8.70 -44.75
N ASN A 86 2.32 -9.31 -45.00
CA ASN A 86 3.45 -9.27 -44.07
C ASN A 86 3.98 -7.83 -43.88
N GLU A 87 4.08 -7.05 -44.96
CA GLU A 87 4.49 -5.64 -44.91
C GLU A 87 3.48 -4.79 -44.10
N GLU A 88 2.17 -5.01 -44.29
CA GLU A 88 1.12 -4.34 -43.52
C GLU A 88 1.20 -4.69 -42.02
N LEU A 89 1.36 -5.98 -41.70
CA LEU A 89 1.50 -6.43 -40.31
C LEU A 89 2.75 -5.87 -39.64
N MET A 90 3.87 -5.79 -40.38
CA MET A 90 5.10 -5.16 -39.88
C MET A 90 4.89 -3.68 -39.57
N SER A 91 4.21 -2.93 -40.45
CA SER A 91 3.86 -1.53 -40.20
C SER A 91 3.02 -1.39 -38.94
N LYS A 92 1.96 -2.18 -38.80
CA LYS A 92 1.09 -2.17 -37.62
C LYS A 92 1.84 -2.52 -36.33
N ASN A 93 2.80 -3.45 -36.39
CA ASN A 93 3.63 -3.81 -35.25
C ASN A 93 4.55 -2.65 -34.83
N THR A 94 5.13 -1.93 -35.79
CA THR A 94 5.93 -0.73 -35.49
C THR A 94 5.09 0.38 -34.86
N GLU A 95 3.87 0.60 -35.34
CA GLU A 95 2.93 1.55 -34.75
C GLU A 95 2.56 1.15 -33.32
N LEU A 96 2.18 -0.11 -33.08
CA LEU A 96 1.85 -0.60 -31.74
C LEU A 96 3.02 -0.45 -30.77
N ASN A 97 4.24 -0.80 -31.18
CA ASN A 97 5.42 -0.60 -30.34
C ASN A 97 5.63 0.87 -29.98
N SER A 98 5.47 1.78 -30.94
CA SER A 98 5.59 3.23 -30.68
C SER A 98 4.53 3.72 -29.69
N THR A 99 3.29 3.22 -29.79
CA THR A 99 2.23 3.57 -28.84
C THR A 99 2.52 3.01 -27.45
N ASN A 100 3.09 1.82 -27.36
CA ASN A 100 3.44 1.19 -26.09
C ASN A 100 4.58 1.92 -25.39
N GLU A 101 5.61 2.34 -26.14
CA GLU A 101 6.70 3.18 -25.61
C GLU A 101 6.17 4.53 -25.11
N ARG A 102 5.27 5.17 -25.87
CA ARG A 102 4.63 6.42 -25.45
C ARG A 102 3.82 6.24 -24.16
N LEU A 103 2.97 5.22 -24.08
CA LEU A 103 2.17 4.94 -22.89
C LEU A 103 3.04 4.60 -21.68
N SER A 104 4.13 3.84 -21.89
CA SER A 104 5.10 3.55 -20.84
C SER A 104 5.73 4.83 -20.31
N ASN A 105 6.14 5.75 -21.18
CA ASN A 105 6.69 7.05 -20.77
C ASN A 105 5.63 7.92 -20.08
N GLU A 106 4.41 7.98 -20.61
CA GLU A 106 3.28 8.67 -19.99
C GLU A 106 2.94 8.12 -18.59
N PHE A 107 3.22 6.85 -18.30
CA PHE A 107 3.01 6.23 -16.99
C PHE A 107 4.13 6.53 -15.98
N THR A 108 5.37 6.72 -16.44
CA THR A 108 6.51 6.99 -15.54
C THR A 108 6.36 8.28 -14.74
N ALA A 109 5.88 9.37 -15.35
CA ALA A 109 5.73 10.65 -14.66
C ALA A 109 4.68 10.59 -13.52
N PRO A 110 3.44 10.10 -13.73
CA PRO A 110 2.49 9.88 -12.65
C PRO A 110 2.99 8.94 -11.55
N SER A 111 3.77 7.91 -11.91
CA SER A 111 4.37 7.00 -10.92
C SER A 111 5.35 7.72 -10.00
N MET A 112 6.19 8.61 -10.55
CA MET A 112 7.12 9.42 -9.75
C MET A 112 6.38 10.44 -8.88
N GLU A 113 5.34 11.09 -9.42
CA GLU A 113 4.48 11.99 -8.65
C GLU A 113 3.80 11.28 -7.48
N LEU A 114 3.33 10.04 -7.69
CA LEU A 114 2.74 9.22 -6.64
C LEU A 114 3.75 8.88 -5.54
N GLU A 115 4.98 8.50 -5.89
CA GLU A 115 6.06 8.28 -4.91
C GLU A 115 6.37 9.55 -4.11
N GLU A 116 6.41 10.72 -4.77
CA GLU A 116 6.64 11.99 -4.10
C GLU A 116 5.51 12.30 -3.09
N ILE A 117 4.24 12.12 -3.50
CA ILE A 117 3.09 12.33 -2.62
C ILE A 117 3.12 11.37 -1.42
N LEU A 118 3.42 10.09 -1.64
CA LEU A 118 3.56 9.10 -0.57
C LEU A 118 4.66 9.49 0.43
N SER A 119 5.79 10.00 -0.06
CA SER A 119 6.88 10.47 0.80
C SER A 119 6.48 11.68 1.66
N LYS A 120 5.75 12.64 1.07
CA LYS A 120 5.20 13.81 1.77
C LYS A 120 4.18 13.38 2.84
N LEU A 121 3.31 12.44 2.51
CA LEU A 121 2.29 11.92 3.43
C LEU A 121 2.93 11.19 4.62
N LYS A 122 3.96 10.37 4.38
CA LYS A 122 4.73 9.73 5.45
C LYS A 122 5.36 10.74 6.40
N THR A 123 5.96 11.79 5.84
CA THR A 123 6.57 12.89 6.62
C THR A 123 5.54 13.64 7.45
N LEU A 124 4.37 13.92 6.87
CA LEU A 124 3.27 14.59 7.55
C LEU A 124 2.72 13.74 8.71
N ASN A 125 2.50 12.44 8.48
CA ASN A 125 2.07 11.52 9.52
C ASN A 125 3.06 11.48 10.69
N GLN A 126 4.36 11.47 10.41
CA GLN A 126 5.37 11.52 11.46
C GLN A 126 5.32 12.83 12.25
N LYS A 127 5.05 13.97 11.60
CA LYS A 127 4.81 15.24 12.30
C LYS A 127 3.57 15.20 13.18
N ILE A 128 2.48 14.58 12.71
CA ILE A 128 1.25 14.41 13.50
C ILE A 128 1.54 13.60 14.76
N THR A 129 2.18 12.43 14.62
CA THR A 129 2.55 11.59 15.77
C THR A 129 3.44 12.33 16.77
N ASN A 130 4.39 13.14 16.29
CA ASN A 130 5.24 13.95 17.18
C ASN A 130 4.43 15.00 17.94
N LEU A 131 3.52 15.70 17.27
CA LEU A 131 2.65 16.70 17.90
C LEU A 131 1.67 16.07 18.89
N GLU A 132 1.13 14.89 18.59
CA GLU A 132 0.28 14.13 19.52
C GLU A 132 1.05 13.76 20.78
N ASN A 133 2.30 13.30 20.65
CA ASN A 133 3.16 13.02 21.80
C ASN A 133 3.46 14.29 22.62
N GLU A 134 3.80 15.40 21.96
CA GLU A 134 4.04 16.68 22.63
C GLU A 134 2.78 17.17 23.36
N ASN A 135 1.60 17.02 22.78
CA ASN A 135 0.35 17.37 23.42
C ASN A 135 0.06 16.51 24.66
N ASN A 136 0.30 15.19 24.57
CA ASN A 136 0.16 14.29 25.71
C ASN A 136 1.13 14.67 26.85
N ASP A 137 2.37 15.03 26.53
CA ASP A 137 3.36 15.49 27.52
C ASP A 137 2.92 16.80 28.19
N LEU A 138 2.36 17.73 27.42
CA LEU A 138 1.82 18.99 27.94
C LEU A 138 0.58 18.76 28.82
N GLU A 139 -0.32 17.86 28.45
CA GLU A 139 -1.46 17.47 29.27
C GLU A 139 -1.01 16.86 30.60
N GLN A 140 -0.01 15.97 30.59
CA GLN A 140 0.56 15.44 31.82
C GLN A 140 1.20 16.52 32.70
N LYS A 141 1.96 17.45 32.11
CA LYS A 141 2.52 18.59 32.85
C LYS A 141 1.44 19.47 33.44
N LYS A 142 0.36 19.74 32.71
CA LYS A 142 -0.79 20.51 33.20
C LYS A 142 -1.44 19.82 34.39
N LEU A 143 -1.73 18.53 34.30
CA LEU A 143 -2.30 17.75 35.40
C LEU A 143 -1.38 17.74 36.64
N ASN A 144 -0.07 17.60 36.44
CA ASN A 144 0.90 17.68 37.53
C ASN A 144 0.93 19.06 38.20
N ASN A 145 0.86 20.15 37.42
CA ASN A 145 0.79 21.50 37.94
C ASN A 145 -0.51 21.74 38.72
N GLU A 146 -1.66 21.31 38.19
CA GLU A 146 -2.96 21.39 38.89
C GLU A 146 -2.91 20.63 40.23
N ASN A 147 -2.31 19.44 40.25
CA ASN A 147 -2.11 18.66 41.47
C ASN A 147 -1.17 19.36 42.47
N GLN A 148 -0.08 19.97 42.01
CA GLN A 148 0.82 20.73 42.87
C GLN A 148 0.15 21.99 43.43
N GLU A 149 -0.60 22.71 42.60
CA GLU A 149 -1.35 23.89 43.02
C GLU A 149 -2.41 23.51 44.07
N SER A 150 -3.14 22.42 43.86
CA SER A 150 -4.09 21.89 44.85
C SER A 150 -3.41 21.59 46.18
N LYS A 151 -2.26 20.87 46.17
CA LYS A 151 -1.48 20.59 47.39
C LYS A 151 -1.03 21.86 48.10
N LEU A 152 -0.51 22.84 47.37
CA LEU A 152 -0.08 24.13 47.92
C LEU A 152 -1.25 24.92 48.52
N ARG A 153 -2.42 24.91 47.87
CA ARG A 153 -3.64 25.52 48.40
C ARG A 153 -4.07 24.85 49.70
N THR A 154 -4.05 23.52 49.77
CA THR A 154 -4.38 22.77 50.99
C THR A 154 -3.40 23.12 52.11
N LEU A 155 -2.09 23.05 51.87
CA LEU A 155 -1.04 23.43 52.83
C LEU A 155 -1.22 24.86 53.34
N TYR A 156 -1.40 25.84 52.45
CA TYR A 156 -1.60 27.23 52.86
C TYR A 156 -2.87 27.41 53.70
N THR A 157 -3.93 26.66 53.39
CA THR A 157 -5.17 26.72 54.17
C THR A 157 -4.98 26.09 55.54
N GLU A 158 -4.25 24.98 55.61
CA GLU A 158 -3.88 24.27 56.84
C GLU A 158 -2.99 25.14 57.74
N ASP A 159 -1.92 25.73 57.21
CA ASP A 159 -1.04 26.67 57.92
C ASP A 159 -1.82 27.87 58.47
N LYS A 160 -2.73 28.43 57.68
CA LYS A 160 -3.57 29.57 58.09
C LYS A 160 -4.59 29.18 59.17
N MET A 161 -5.15 27.98 59.11
CA MET A 161 -6.02 27.44 60.14
C MET A 161 -5.24 27.23 61.44
N GLU A 162 -4.02 26.69 61.37
CA GLU A 162 -3.16 26.53 62.53
C GLU A 162 -2.79 27.88 63.16
N GLU A 163 -2.45 28.89 62.36
CA GLU A 163 -2.20 30.25 62.85
C GLU A 163 -3.45 30.86 63.53
N LEU A 164 -4.62 30.65 62.94
CA LEU A 164 -5.89 31.10 63.51
C LEU A 164 -6.20 30.38 64.83
N ASP A 165 -5.99 29.07 64.90
CA ASP A 165 -6.19 28.28 66.13
C ASP A 165 -5.23 28.74 67.23
N GLN A 166 -3.97 29.02 66.90
CA GLN A 166 -3.02 29.61 67.84
C GLN A 166 -3.50 30.98 68.34
N LYS A 167 -3.96 31.87 67.45
CA LYS A 167 -4.52 33.18 67.83
C LYS A 167 -5.77 33.03 68.70
N LEU A 168 -6.64 32.07 68.38
CA LEU A 168 -7.87 31.80 69.12
C LEU A 168 -7.54 31.26 70.52
N HIS A 169 -6.53 30.39 70.64
CA HIS A 169 -5.99 29.93 71.93
C HIS A 169 -5.42 31.08 72.77
N ILE A 170 -4.64 31.98 72.16
CA ILE A 170 -4.10 33.17 72.84
C ILE A 170 -5.24 34.08 73.31
N LEU A 171 -6.24 34.34 72.46
CA LEU A 171 -7.38 35.18 72.80
C LEU A 171 -8.24 34.56 73.90
N ARG A 172 -8.51 33.25 73.87
CA ARG A 172 -9.21 32.53 74.95
C ARG A 172 -8.44 32.62 76.26
N ARG A 173 -7.11 32.49 76.23
CA ARG A 173 -6.28 32.61 77.44
C ARG A 173 -6.30 34.03 78.01
N ASN A 174 -6.18 35.04 77.16
CA ASN A 174 -6.12 36.44 77.58
C ASN A 174 -7.49 36.97 78.05
N ASN A 175 -8.58 36.47 77.46
CA ASN A 175 -9.95 36.87 77.82
C ASN A 175 -10.64 35.82 78.70
N PHE A 176 -9.90 34.92 79.34
CA PHE A 176 -10.44 33.83 80.15
C PHE A 176 -11.48 34.33 81.16
N PHE A 177 -11.17 35.40 81.89
CA PHE A 177 -12.08 35.98 82.87
C PHE A 177 -13.31 36.61 82.22
N THR A 178 -13.15 37.35 81.12
CA THR A 178 -14.28 37.94 80.38
C THR A 178 -15.21 36.88 79.81
N SER A 179 -14.69 35.82 79.22
CA SER A 179 -15.49 34.69 78.71
C SER A 179 -16.15 33.91 79.85
N PHE A 180 -15.46 33.70 80.97
CA PHE A 180 -16.01 33.06 82.16
C PHE A 180 -17.20 33.86 82.74
N LEU A 181 -17.08 35.19 82.79
CA LEU A 181 -18.16 36.07 83.25
C LEU A 181 -19.37 36.06 82.30
N ILE A 182 -19.15 36.00 80.98
CA ILE A 182 -20.23 35.95 79.98
C ILE A 182 -20.93 34.58 79.98
N GLU A 183 -20.18 33.48 80.03
CA GLU A 183 -20.76 32.13 80.00
C GLU A 183 -21.54 31.78 81.28
N ASN A 184 -21.22 32.45 82.39
CA ASN A 184 -21.86 32.23 83.69
C ASN A 184 -22.65 33.45 84.17
N SER A 185 -22.96 34.42 83.30
CA SER A 185 -23.74 35.62 83.66
C SER A 185 -25.19 35.29 84.02
N ASP A 186 -25.71 34.19 83.48
CA ASP A 186 -27.12 33.81 83.61
C ASP A 186 -27.35 32.93 84.84
N VAL A 187 -26.29 32.60 85.59
CA VAL A 187 -26.32 31.80 86.81
C VAL A 187 -25.85 32.69 87.96
N GLU A 188 -26.64 32.80 89.03
CA GLU A 188 -26.25 33.50 90.27
C GLU A 188 -25.14 32.72 90.99
N ILE A 189 -23.91 32.90 90.52
CA ILE A 189 -22.69 32.32 91.08
C ILE A 189 -21.93 33.44 91.79
N PRO A 190 -21.74 33.39 93.12
CA PRO A 190 -21.04 34.43 93.87
C PRO A 190 -19.63 34.74 93.34
N GLU A 191 -18.94 33.74 92.79
CA GLU A 191 -17.63 33.87 92.16
C GLU A 191 -17.63 34.80 90.94
N VAL A 192 -18.73 34.86 90.17
CA VAL A 192 -18.89 35.72 88.98
C VAL A 192 -19.01 37.18 89.42
N ASP A 193 -19.83 37.45 90.42
CA ASP A 193 -20.04 38.80 90.97
C ASP A 193 -18.76 39.36 91.63
N ILE A 194 -18.00 38.52 92.32
CA ILE A 194 -16.69 38.88 92.88
C ILE A 194 -15.72 39.28 91.78
N ILE A 195 -15.58 38.45 90.74
CA ILE A 195 -14.65 38.69 89.64
C ILE A 195 -15.07 39.92 88.81
N ALA A 196 -16.37 40.11 88.54
CA ALA A 196 -16.88 41.29 87.82
C ALA A 196 -16.65 42.60 88.60
N THR A 197 -16.82 42.57 89.92
CA THR A 197 -16.58 43.73 90.79
C THR A 197 -15.09 44.10 90.81
N ILE A 198 -14.19 43.11 90.91
CA ILE A 198 -12.74 43.36 90.87
C ILE A 198 -12.29 43.82 89.48
N MET A 199 -12.84 43.28 88.38
CA MET A 199 -12.52 43.74 87.01
C MET A 199 -12.95 45.19 86.75
N SER A 200 -14.07 45.65 87.32
CA SER A 200 -14.59 47.01 87.11
C SER A 200 -13.89 48.07 87.97
N GLN A 201 -13.42 47.70 89.17
CA GLN A 201 -12.81 48.62 90.13
C GLN A 201 -11.28 48.50 90.21
N GLY A 202 -10.68 47.46 89.63
CA GLY A 202 -9.23 47.18 89.58
C GLY A 202 -8.66 46.59 90.87
N SER A 203 -9.17 47.01 92.02
CA SER A 203 -8.90 46.46 93.35
C SER A 203 -10.08 46.77 94.25
N CYS A 204 -10.51 45.84 95.08
CA CYS A 204 -11.66 46.05 95.96
C CYS A 204 -11.34 45.59 97.38
N ASP A 205 -11.85 46.31 98.38
CA ASP A 205 -11.72 45.93 99.79
C ASP A 205 -12.66 44.76 100.10
N LEU A 206 -12.16 43.79 100.87
CA LEU A 206 -12.89 42.61 101.31
C LEU A 206 -14.23 42.98 102.00
N ASP A 207 -14.28 44.10 102.72
CA ASP A 207 -15.48 44.54 103.42
C ASP A 207 -16.53 45.23 102.52
N GLU A 208 -16.12 45.77 101.36
CA GLU A 208 -17.03 46.30 100.35
C GLU A 208 -17.59 45.17 99.48
N LEU A 209 -16.76 44.20 99.09
CA LEU A 209 -17.18 42.99 98.39
C LEU A 209 -18.25 42.20 99.16
N LYS A 210 -18.14 42.09 100.50
CA LYS A 210 -19.13 41.43 101.35
C LYS A 210 -20.52 42.08 101.32
N LYS A 211 -20.61 43.38 101.00
CA LYS A 211 -21.88 44.12 100.98
C LYS A 211 -22.56 44.08 99.61
N LEU A 212 -21.79 43.88 98.55
CA LEU A 212 -22.25 43.86 97.17
C LEU A 212 -22.75 42.48 96.72
N LEU A 213 -22.37 41.42 97.43
CA LEU A 213 -22.80 40.05 97.15
C LEU A 213 -24.09 39.72 97.91
N ASP A 214 -25.07 39.14 97.21
CA ASP A 214 -26.34 38.68 97.80
C ASP A 214 -26.19 37.29 98.46
N VAL A 215 -25.14 37.12 99.27
CA VAL A 215 -24.86 35.89 100.03
C VAL A 215 -24.41 36.21 101.46
N PRO A 216 -24.67 35.32 102.44
CA PRO A 216 -24.29 35.56 103.83
C PRO A 216 -22.78 35.87 103.98
N PRO A 217 -22.37 36.81 104.86
CA PRO A 217 -20.98 37.29 104.95
C PRO A 217 -19.92 36.19 105.16
N ILE A 218 -20.28 35.10 105.85
CA ILE A 218 -19.40 33.95 106.10
C ILE A 218 -19.17 33.13 104.82
N MET A 219 -20.20 32.99 103.97
CA MET A 219 -20.10 32.32 102.68
C MET A 219 -19.26 33.16 101.69
N ALA A 220 -19.50 34.48 101.65
CA ALA A 220 -18.71 35.40 100.82
C ALA A 220 -17.20 35.34 101.15
N VAL A 221 -16.82 35.39 102.43
CA VAL A 221 -15.41 35.26 102.85
C VAL A 221 -14.81 33.91 102.48
N ARG A 222 -15.57 32.81 102.65
CA ARG A 222 -15.10 31.48 102.31
C ARG A 222 -14.87 31.34 100.81
N THR A 223 -15.78 31.86 99.98
CA THR A 223 -15.67 31.84 98.52
C THR A 223 -14.48 32.69 98.05
N ILE A 224 -14.30 33.90 98.58
CA ILE A 224 -13.14 34.75 98.28
C ILE A 224 -11.82 34.07 98.66
N LYS A 225 -11.73 33.47 99.86
CA LYS A 225 -10.53 32.74 100.27
C LYS A 225 -10.28 31.49 99.41
N GLN A 226 -11.32 30.79 98.96
CA GLN A 226 -11.16 29.64 98.07
C GLN A 226 -10.69 30.05 96.67
N LEU A 227 -11.17 31.18 96.15
CA LEU A 227 -10.69 31.75 94.89
C LEU A 227 -9.21 32.18 95.01
N ALA A 228 -8.80 32.72 96.17
CA ALA A 228 -7.42 33.09 96.44
C ALA A 228 -6.49 31.86 96.53
N VAL A 229 -6.92 30.81 97.23
CA VAL A 229 -6.17 29.53 97.34
C VAL A 229 -6.04 28.82 95.99
N LYS A 230 -7.04 28.95 95.11
CA LYS A 230 -6.99 28.43 93.73
C LYS A 230 -6.13 29.29 92.79
N GLY A 231 -5.58 30.42 93.26
CA GLY A 231 -4.73 31.32 92.48
C GLY A 231 -5.48 32.14 91.43
N ILE A 232 -6.80 32.29 91.60
CA ILE A 232 -7.69 33.00 90.67
C ILE A 232 -7.74 34.50 90.99
N ILE A 233 -7.56 34.85 92.27
CA ILE A 233 -7.47 36.23 92.78
C ILE A 233 -6.32 36.30 93.80
N LYS A 234 -5.74 37.47 94.01
CA LYS A 234 -4.76 37.74 95.06
C LYS A 234 -5.43 38.49 96.20
N LEU A 235 -5.43 37.87 97.38
CA LEU A 235 -5.85 38.47 98.63
C LEU A 235 -4.61 38.82 99.44
N ASP A 236 -4.42 40.10 99.72
CA ASP A 236 -3.42 40.56 100.69
C ASP A 236 -4.06 40.54 102.09
N GLU A 237 -3.61 39.62 102.94
CA GLU A 237 -4.19 39.43 104.28
C GLU A 237 -3.85 40.57 105.25
N ASP A 238 -2.86 41.41 104.94
CA ASP A 238 -2.45 42.54 105.79
C ASP A 238 -3.23 43.82 105.47
N THR A 239 -3.67 43.98 104.22
CA THR A 239 -4.40 45.18 103.75
C THR A 239 -5.88 44.93 103.44
N ASN A 240 -6.34 43.67 103.47
CA ASN A 240 -7.69 43.23 103.06
C ASN A 240 -8.06 43.59 101.61
N ILE A 241 -7.08 43.93 100.76
CA ILE A 241 -7.31 44.27 99.37
C ILE A 241 -7.33 42.99 98.52
N VAL A 242 -8.35 42.89 97.66
CA VAL A 242 -8.54 41.80 96.69
C VAL A 242 -8.27 42.31 95.28
N THR A 243 -7.41 41.60 94.55
CA THR A 243 -7.05 41.91 93.15
C THR A 243 -7.08 40.64 92.29
N LEU A 244 -7.11 40.79 90.96
CA LEU A 244 -6.98 39.68 89.99
C LEU A 244 -5.52 39.29 89.76
#